data_AF-A0A5N5G477-F1
#
_entry.id   AF-A0A5N5G477-F1
#
_cell.length_a   1.000
_cell.length_b   1.000
_cell.length_c   1.000
_cell.angle_alpha   90.00
_cell.angle_beta   90.00
_cell.angle_gamma   90.00
#
_symmetry.space_group_name_H-M   'P 1'
#
loop_
_entity.id
_entity.type
_entity.pdbx_description
1 polymer ?
#
loop_
_entity_poly.entity_id
_entity_poly.type
_entity_poly.pdbx_seq_one_letter_code
_entity_poly.pdbx_strand_id
1 'polypeptide(L)'
;MALTKAQELVSSDSVVVFSKTYCPFCVNVKQLLTQLGATYKAIELDKESDGAQIQSALGEWTGQRTVPNVFIGGNHIGGCDKTTALHKEGKLVPLLTQAGAVAKTSA
;
A
#
# COMPACT_ATOMS: atom_id res chain seq x y z
N MET A 1 -10.61 -14.46 -9.34
CA MET A 1 -9.86 -13.75 -10.41
C MET A 1 -8.77 -12.89 -9.76
N ALA A 2 -7.71 -12.50 -10.48
CA ALA A 2 -6.59 -11.75 -9.89
C ALA A 2 -7.02 -10.39 -9.28
N LEU A 3 -8.03 -9.74 -9.87
CA LEU A 3 -8.65 -8.54 -9.31
C LEU A 3 -9.34 -8.81 -7.96
N THR A 4 -10.11 -9.89 -7.87
CA THR A 4 -10.79 -10.29 -6.62
C THR A 4 -9.78 -10.48 -5.50
N LYS A 5 -8.68 -11.21 -5.78
CA LYS A 5 -7.60 -11.43 -4.80
C LYS A 5 -7.00 -10.10 -4.32
N ALA A 6 -6.75 -9.15 -5.22
CA ALA A 6 -6.25 -7.83 -4.86
C ALA A 6 -7.24 -7.05 -3.98
N GLN A 7 -8.52 -7.08 -4.32
CA GLN A 7 -9.58 -6.43 -3.54
C GLN A 7 -9.76 -7.06 -2.16
N GLU A 8 -9.74 -8.39 -2.08
CA GLU A 8 -9.82 -9.14 -0.82
C GLU A 8 -8.67 -8.79 0.12
N LEU A 9 -7.44 -8.72 -0.40
CA LEU A 9 -6.28 -8.27 0.37
C LEU A 9 -6.48 -6.84 0.89
N VAL A 10 -6.91 -5.93 0.02
CA VAL A 10 -7.16 -4.52 0.36
C VAL A 10 -8.31 -4.35 1.37
N SER A 11 -9.29 -5.25 1.37
CA SER A 11 -10.40 -5.23 2.34
C SER A 11 -10.07 -5.94 3.66
N SER A 12 -9.12 -6.89 3.66
CA SER A 12 -8.77 -7.68 4.85
C SER A 12 -7.72 -7.01 5.73
N ASP A 13 -6.85 -6.18 5.14
CA ASP A 13 -5.74 -5.53 5.84
C ASP A 13 -5.93 -3.99 5.83
N SER A 14 -5.62 -3.35 6.97
CA SER A 14 -5.72 -1.88 7.10
C SER A 14 -4.83 -1.11 6.13
N VAL A 15 -3.67 -1.68 5.78
CA VAL A 15 -2.74 -1.09 4.80
C VAL A 15 -2.19 -2.22 3.95
N VAL A 16 -2.28 -2.06 2.63
CA VAL A 16 -1.70 -3.00 1.66
C VAL A 16 -0.74 -2.26 0.75
N VAL A 17 0.45 -2.84 0.58
CA VAL A 17 1.49 -2.34 -0.31
C VAL A 17 1.81 -3.41 -1.33
N PHE A 18 1.33 -3.22 -2.56
CA PHE A 18 1.79 -4.03 -3.68
C PHE A 18 3.17 -3.54 -4.09
N SER A 19 4.15 -4.43 -3.98
CA SER A 19 5.58 -4.18 -4.04
C SER A 19 6.26 -5.14 -5.02
N LYS A 20 7.53 -4.86 -5.32
CA LYS A 20 8.46 -5.86 -5.86
C LYS A 20 9.78 -5.82 -5.10
N THR A 21 10.44 -6.96 -4.91
CA THR A 21 11.61 -7.03 -4.03
C THR A 21 12.79 -6.23 -4.51
N TYR A 22 12.91 -6.04 -5.82
CA TYR A 22 13.98 -5.27 -6.46
C TYR A 22 13.68 -3.77 -6.56
N CYS A 23 12.50 -3.30 -6.12
CA CYS A 23 12.09 -1.91 -6.29
C CYS A 23 12.51 -1.02 -5.10
N PRO A 24 13.40 -0.03 -5.30
CA PRO A 24 13.87 0.84 -4.22
C PRO A 24 12.75 1.72 -3.66
N PHE A 25 11.82 2.17 -4.50
CA PHE A 25 10.67 2.97 -4.06
C PHE A 25 9.73 2.20 -3.12
N CYS A 26 9.60 0.88 -3.31
CA CYS A 26 8.83 0.04 -2.42
C CYS A 26 9.48 -0.07 -1.04
N VAL A 27 10.81 -0.14 -0.99
CA VAL A 27 11.57 -0.14 0.27
C VAL A 27 11.32 1.15 1.03
N ASN A 28 11.38 2.31 0.36
CA ASN A 28 11.14 3.61 0.99
C ASN A 28 9.73 3.70 1.60
N VAL A 29 8.69 3.26 0.88
CA VAL A 29 7.31 3.26 1.41
C VAL A 29 7.18 2.34 2.62
N LYS A 30 7.74 1.12 2.55
CA LYS A 30 7.73 0.17 3.67
C LYS A 30 8.45 0.71 4.89
N GLN A 31 9.60 1.36 4.70
CA GLN A 31 10.35 2.03 5.77
C GLN A 31 9.55 3.17 6.37
N LEU A 32 8.94 4.03 5.55
CA LEU A 32 8.09 5.13 6.03
C LEU A 32 6.94 4.60 6.90
N LEU A 33 6.19 3.60 6.43
CA LEU A 33 5.11 2.99 7.20
C LEU A 33 5.61 2.40 8.52
N THR A 34 6.77 1.73 8.49
CA THR A 34 7.41 1.16 9.68
C THR A 34 7.83 2.25 10.67
N GLN A 35 8.42 3.35 10.21
CA GLN A 35 8.81 4.50 11.03
C GLN A 35 7.60 5.17 11.70
N LEU A 36 6.44 5.15 11.03
CA LEU A 36 5.19 5.65 11.58
C LEU A 36 4.50 4.66 12.52
N GLY A 37 5.10 3.48 12.77
CA GLY A 37 4.52 2.43 13.59
C GLY A 37 3.27 1.79 12.98
N ALA A 38 3.11 1.90 11.66
CA ALA A 38 1.94 1.36 10.96
C ALA A 38 2.11 -0.13 10.68
N THR A 39 1.05 -0.89 10.93
CA THR A 39 0.92 -2.28 10.50
C THR A 39 0.50 -2.29 9.03
N TYR A 40 1.24 -3.01 8.18
CA TYR A 40 0.95 -3.12 6.76
C TYR A 40 1.24 -4.51 6.21
N LYS A 41 0.53 -4.87 5.15
CA LYS A 41 0.71 -6.09 4.37
C LYS A 41 1.45 -5.76 3.08
N ALA A 42 2.67 -6.25 2.92
CA ALA A 42 3.41 -6.13 1.66
C ALA A 42 3.20 -7.38 0.80
N ILE A 43 2.78 -7.18 -0.46
CA ILE A 43 2.59 -8.25 -1.44
C ILE A 43 3.64 -8.06 -2.53
N GLU A 44 4.64 -8.94 -2.55
CA GLU A 44 5.73 -8.89 -3.52
C GLU A 44 5.30 -9.58 -4.82
N LEU A 45 4.84 -8.79 -5.79
CA LEU A 45 4.27 -9.27 -7.06
C LEU A 45 5.27 -10.06 -7.91
N ASP A 46 6.58 -9.90 -7.69
CA ASP A 46 7.60 -10.70 -8.39
C ASP A 46 7.75 -12.12 -7.83
N LYS A 47 7.22 -12.37 -6.62
CA LYS A 47 7.26 -13.69 -5.96
C LYS A 47 5.93 -14.44 -6.04
N GLU A 48 4.85 -13.74 -6.35
CA GLU A 48 3.53 -14.34 -6.53
C GLU A 48 3.41 -14.97 -7.92
N SER A 49 2.95 -16.22 -7.98
CA SER A 49 2.73 -16.94 -9.25
C SER A 49 1.76 -16.20 -10.18
N ASP A 50 0.78 -15.49 -9.62
CA ASP A 50 -0.22 -14.68 -10.32
C ASP A 50 0.09 -13.17 -10.27
N GLY A 51 1.30 -12.78 -9.86
CA GLY A 51 1.66 -11.38 -9.62
C GLY A 51 1.55 -10.47 -10.85
N ALA A 52 1.84 -10.98 -12.05
CA ALA A 52 1.65 -10.23 -13.31
C ALA A 52 0.16 -9.97 -13.62
N GLN A 53 -0.71 -10.93 -13.27
CA GLN A 53 -2.16 -10.79 -13.42
C GLN A 53 -2.71 -9.80 -12.40
N ILE A 54 -2.24 -9.86 -11.14
CA ILE A 54 -2.57 -8.89 -10.10
C ILE A 54 -2.11 -7.49 -10.53
N GLN A 55 -0.89 -7.33 -11.05
CA GLN A 55 -0.37 -6.04 -11.53
C GLN A 55 -1.24 -5.44 -12.64
N SER A 56 -1.73 -6.28 -13.55
CA SER A 56 -2.61 -5.83 -14.63
C SER A 56 -3.99 -5.44 -14.10
N ALA A 57 -4.56 -6.26 -13.20
CA ALA A 57 -5.82 -5.97 -12.53
C ALA A 57 -5.78 -4.68 -11.68
N LEU A 58 -4.66 -4.41 -10.98
CA LEU A 58 -4.44 -3.15 -10.28
C LEU A 58 -4.45 -1.97 -11.25
N GLY A 59 -3.89 -2.13 -12.45
CA GLY A 59 -3.98 -1.15 -13.52
C GLY A 59 -5.41 -0.85 -13.95
N GLU A 60 -6.21 -1.88 -14.16
CA GLU A 60 -7.62 -1.73 -14.56
C GLU A 60 -8.47 -1.10 -13.44
N TRP A 61 -8.20 -1.46 -12.19
CA TRP A 61 -8.96 -0.97 -11.05
C TRP A 61 -8.59 0.45 -10.62
N THR A 62 -7.30 0.76 -10.59
CA THR A 62 -6.78 2.02 -10.04
C THR A 62 -6.24 2.99 -11.06
N GLY A 63 -6.08 2.57 -12.31
CA GLY A 63 -5.31 3.28 -13.33
C GLY A 63 -3.79 3.19 -13.15
N GLN A 64 -3.28 2.57 -12.06
CA GLN A 64 -1.86 2.49 -11.74
C GLN A 64 -1.35 1.04 -11.81
N ARG A 65 -0.53 0.76 -12.83
CA ARG A 65 0.18 -0.54 -12.99
C ARG A 65 1.54 -0.58 -12.31
N THR A 66 2.05 0.57 -11.85
CA THR A 66 3.40 0.70 -11.30
C THR A 66 3.41 0.35 -9.81
N VAL A 67 4.55 -0.20 -9.36
CA VAL A 67 4.83 -0.41 -7.94
C VAL A 67 5.75 0.72 -7.43
N PRO A 68 5.65 1.12 -6.15
CA PRO A 68 4.67 0.64 -5.17
C PRO A 68 3.25 1.10 -5.51
N ASN A 69 2.25 0.26 -5.21
CA ASN A 69 0.83 0.64 -5.26
C ASN A 69 0.24 0.44 -3.85
N VAL A 70 -0.15 1.55 -3.21
CA VAL A 70 -0.46 1.62 -1.78
C VAL A 70 -1.95 1.84 -1.56
N PHE A 71 -2.52 1.05 -0.65
CA PHE A 71 -3.89 1.18 -0.18
C PHE A 71 -3.92 1.35 1.33
N ILE A 72 -4.80 2.23 1.82
CA ILE A 72 -5.02 2.48 3.25
C ILE A 72 -6.53 2.51 3.52
N GLY A 73 -7.01 1.64 4.41
CA GLY A 73 -8.42 1.54 4.77
C GLY A 73 -9.32 1.29 3.56
N GLY A 74 -8.88 0.45 2.62
CA GLY A 74 -9.59 0.19 1.36
C GLY A 74 -9.38 1.24 0.25
N ASN A 75 -8.79 2.40 0.56
CA ASN A 75 -8.65 3.50 -0.41
C ASN A 75 -7.30 3.46 -1.13
N HIS A 76 -7.32 3.66 -2.45
CA HIS A 76 -6.10 3.77 -3.25
C HIS A 76 -5.39 5.11 -3.01
N ILE A 77 -4.18 5.04 -2.49
CA ILE A 77 -3.34 6.21 -2.20
C ILE A 77 -2.47 6.57 -3.40
N GLY A 78 -1.90 5.57 -4.07
CA GLY A 78 -0.99 5.73 -5.21
C GLY A 78 0.39 5.14 -4.94
N GLY A 79 1.42 5.74 -5.56
CA GLY A 79 2.80 5.32 -5.41
C GLY A 79 3.60 6.02 -4.29
N CYS A 80 4.92 5.91 -4.39
CA CYS A 80 5.86 6.43 -3.41
C CYS A 80 5.75 7.95 -3.26
N ASP A 81 5.66 8.67 -4.38
CA ASP A 81 5.58 10.13 -4.38
C ASP A 81 4.34 10.63 -3.65
N LYS A 82 3.18 10.03 -3.96
CA LYS A 82 1.90 10.42 -3.36
C LYS A 82 1.81 10.06 -1.88
N THR A 83 2.35 8.90 -1.50
CA THR A 83 2.46 8.50 -0.08
C THR A 83 3.36 9.46 0.70
N THR A 84 4.52 9.83 0.13
CA THR A 84 5.48 10.74 0.77
C THR A 84 4.94 12.17 0.83
N ALA A 85 4.23 12.62 -0.20
CA ALA A 85 3.56 13.92 -0.22
C ALA A 85 2.53 14.01 0.92
N LEU A 86 1.66 13.00 1.06
CA LEU A 86 0.69 12.96 2.16
C LEU A 86 1.35 12.95 3.54
N HIS A 87 2.52 12.34 3.68
CA HIS A 87 3.29 12.40 4.91
C HIS A 87 3.80 13.81 5.21
N LYS A 88 4.39 14.48 4.21
CA LYS A 88 4.86 15.87 4.32
C LYS A 88 3.72 16.85 4.61
N GLU A 89 2.53 16.58 4.08
CA GLU A 89 1.31 17.35 4.36
C GLU A 89 0.69 17.04 5.74
N GLY A 90 1.23 16.08 6.50
CA GLY A 90 0.68 15.66 7.79
C GLY A 90 -0.63 14.86 7.70
N LYS A 91 -1.03 14.44 6.49
CA LYS A 91 -2.29 13.72 6.22
C LYS A 91 -2.16 12.20 6.31
N LEU A 92 -0.95 11.67 6.15
CA LEU A 92 -0.74 10.21 6.13
C LEU A 92 -1.06 9.55 7.48
N VAL A 93 -0.60 10.12 8.60
CA VAL A 93 -0.85 9.55 9.94
C VAL A 93 -2.35 9.54 10.30
N PRO A 94 -3.13 10.61 10.05
CA PRO A 94 -4.59 10.56 10.18
C PRO A 94 -5.24 9.41 9.40
N LEU A 95 -4.85 9.20 8.13
CA LEU A 95 -5.40 8.12 7.31
C LEU A 95 -5.07 6.73 7.88
N LEU A 96 -3.82 6.54 8.29
CA LEU A 96 -3.38 5.30 8.95
C LEU A 96 -4.14 5.05 10.26
N THR A 97 -4.38 6.12 11.04
CA THR A 97 -5.13 6.03 12.30
C THR A 97 -6.59 5.67 12.05
N GLN A 98 -7.23 6.29 11.05
CA GLN A 98 -8.60 5.99 10.66
C GLN A 98 -8.75 4.55 10.15
N ALA A 99 -7.74 4.03 9.45
CA ALA A 99 -7.69 2.64 9.02
C ALA A 99 -7.38 1.64 10.15
N GLY A 100 -7.07 2.12 11.36
CA GLY A 100 -6.64 1.27 12.48
C GLY A 100 -5.24 0.68 12.33
N ALA A 101 -4.42 1.24 11.42
CA ALA A 101 -3.09 0.72 11.11
C ALA A 101 -2.03 1.15 12.13
N VAL A 102 -2.24 2.27 12.83
CA VAL A 102 -1.34 2.77 13.88
C VAL A 102 -2.08 2.82 15.22
N ALA A 103 -1.41 2.41 16.30
CA ALA A 103 -1.89 2.70 17.64
C ALA A 103 -1.84 4.22 17.84
N LYS A 104 -2.96 4.84 18.25
CA LYS A 104 -3.02 6.27 18.58
C LYS A 104 -1.82 6.60 19.48
N THR A 105 -0.84 7.33 18.96
CA THR A 105 0.09 8.03 19.83
C THR A 105 -0.68 9.22 20.36
N SER A 106 -1.46 8.98 21.41
CA SER A 106 -1.93 10.04 22.29
C SER A 106 -0.67 10.68 22.87
N ALA A 107 -0.36 11.89 22.43
CA ALA A 107 0.41 12.83 23.22
C ALA A 107 -0.59 13.82 23.82
#